data_AF-A0A1U8AQA5-F1
#
_entry.id   AF-A0A1U8AQA5-F1
#
_cell.length_a   1.000
_cell.length_b   1.000
_cell.length_c   1.000
_cell.angle_alpha   90.00
_cell.angle_beta   90.00
_cell.angle_gamma   90.00
#
_symmetry.space_group_name_H-M   'P 1'
#
loop_
_entity.id
_entity.type
_entity.pdbx_description
1 polymer ?
#
loop_
_entity_poly.entity_id
_entity_poly.type
_entity_poly.pdbx_seq_one_letter_code
_entity_poly.pdbx_strand_id
1 'polypeptide(L)'
;MEIAKSDEIQDIHELQEDQWEERTLNLLADSKIDQEFSAAKSQKRGRRKHSLKWMRTPMAIPEVILELQEEKLRETALRCLSTFLIERREEDPENYYRTGFLLYHSCGTMAILVQEMVAFFQKMTDGSLNIRSSKRLANVITLLQSIAANHETRWKLVKSRVPNFLVPLILFQSPLEVFHNVRAVALSVIGILCQTRDRKVIKWAIESNMVGICQISIKNGNELSKVIGMHILEAILQDWSGICYICSPRNNHLLGLMETWDNLVALLAVYQDFSPRLLFHIIRCYVLLCNHMRGFNIVMAKLPKPLLDGSFQDMLEEFPVIRSLLHHLLLTIGNAENCFLTTP
;
A
#
# COMPACT_ATOMS: atom_id res chain seq x y z
N MET A 1 -8.83 39.44 1.67
CA MET A 1 -9.89 38.79 0.88
C MET A 1 -9.34 37.63 0.03
N GLU A 2 -8.03 37.53 -0.22
CA GLU A 2 -7.39 36.37 -0.87
C GLU A 2 -7.10 35.18 0.07
N ILE A 3 -6.89 35.42 1.37
CA ILE A 3 -6.59 34.36 2.35
C ILE A 3 -7.83 33.46 2.59
N ALA A 4 -9.04 34.02 2.61
CA ALA A 4 -10.27 33.26 2.84
C ALA A 4 -10.64 32.31 1.66
N LYS A 5 -10.21 32.61 0.43
CA LYS A 5 -10.42 31.72 -0.73
C LYS A 5 -9.46 30.52 -0.74
N SER A 6 -8.28 30.65 -0.11
CA SER A 6 -7.32 29.56 0.04
C SER A 6 -7.86 28.49 0.99
N ASP A 7 -8.41 28.93 2.13
CA ASP A 7 -8.92 28.04 3.17
C ASP A 7 -10.20 27.31 2.71
N GLU A 8 -11.10 28.00 2.00
CA GLU A 8 -12.31 27.36 1.43
C GLU A 8 -12.00 26.31 0.34
N ILE A 9 -10.95 26.50 -0.48
CA ILE A 9 -10.54 25.51 -1.50
C ILE A 9 -9.88 24.29 -0.83
N GLN A 10 -9.15 24.52 0.26
CA GLN A 10 -8.48 23.47 1.02
C GLN A 10 -9.49 22.61 1.80
N ASP A 11 -10.52 23.23 2.40
CA ASP A 11 -11.64 22.54 3.06
C ASP A 11 -12.49 21.73 2.07
N ILE A 12 -12.71 22.22 0.84
CA ILE A 12 -13.42 21.48 -0.22
C ILE A 12 -12.58 20.27 -0.70
N HIS A 13 -11.27 20.43 -0.83
CA HIS A 13 -10.37 19.33 -1.19
C HIS A 13 -10.33 18.24 -0.11
N GLU A 14 -10.26 18.61 1.17
CA GLU A 14 -10.27 17.68 2.31
C GLU A 14 -11.61 16.93 2.42
N LEU A 15 -12.75 17.62 2.28
CA LEU A 15 -14.09 17.01 2.28
C LEU A 15 -14.31 16.06 1.09
N GLN A 16 -13.72 16.36 -0.07
CA GLN A 16 -13.80 15.49 -1.23
C GLN A 16 -12.89 14.26 -1.04
N GLU A 17 -11.71 14.41 -0.43
CA GLU A 17 -10.77 13.32 -0.10
C GLU A 17 -11.35 12.31 0.90
N ASP A 18 -12.02 12.75 1.97
CA ASP A 18 -12.70 11.86 2.92
C ASP A 18 -13.79 11.01 2.23
N GLN A 19 -14.51 11.61 1.28
CA GLN A 19 -15.48 10.88 0.45
C GLN A 19 -14.81 9.89 -0.52
N TRP A 20 -13.62 10.18 -1.03
CA TRP A 20 -12.89 9.25 -1.89
C TRP A 20 -12.33 8.07 -1.09
N GLU A 21 -11.81 8.27 0.12
CA GLU A 21 -11.32 7.17 0.97
C GLU A 21 -12.43 6.20 1.38
N GLU A 22 -13.58 6.72 1.81
CA GLU A 22 -14.75 5.89 2.15
C GLU A 22 -15.31 5.14 0.92
N ARG A 23 -15.31 5.78 -0.26
CA ARG A 23 -15.73 5.15 -1.52
C ARG A 23 -14.70 4.15 -2.07
N THR A 24 -13.40 4.37 -1.85
CA THR A 24 -12.33 3.41 -2.18
C THR A 24 -12.44 2.17 -1.30
N LEU A 25 -12.78 2.33 0.00
CA LEU A 25 -13.10 1.22 0.90
C LEU A 25 -14.34 0.44 0.43
N ASN A 26 -15.35 1.11 -0.14
CA ASN A 26 -16.52 0.45 -0.72
C ASN A 26 -16.22 -0.27 -2.06
N LEU A 27 -15.30 0.25 -2.88
CA LEU A 27 -14.70 -0.50 -4.01
C LEU A 27 -13.94 -1.75 -3.53
N LEU A 28 -13.66 -1.86 -2.21
CA LEU A 28 -13.10 -3.07 -1.65
C LEU A 28 -14.14 -4.18 -1.47
N ALA A 29 -15.38 -3.89 -1.08
CA ALA A 29 -16.33 -4.91 -0.66
C ALA A 29 -16.69 -5.97 -1.74
N ASP A 30 -16.58 -5.63 -3.03
CA ASP A 30 -17.12 -6.46 -4.12
C ASP A 30 -16.08 -7.09 -5.07
N SER A 31 -14.78 -6.89 -4.85
CA SER A 31 -13.78 -7.51 -5.75
C SER A 31 -13.65 -9.03 -5.55
N LYS A 32 -13.21 -9.74 -6.59
CA LYS A 32 -12.88 -11.17 -6.54
C LYS A 32 -11.88 -11.52 -5.43
N ILE A 33 -11.00 -10.59 -5.06
CA ILE A 33 -10.09 -10.70 -3.90
C ILE A 33 -10.90 -10.73 -2.59
N ASP A 34 -11.87 -9.83 -2.40
CA ASP A 34 -12.71 -9.82 -1.21
C ASP A 34 -13.65 -11.02 -1.18
N GLN A 35 -14.09 -11.52 -2.33
CA GLN A 35 -14.85 -12.77 -2.44
C GLN A 35 -13.99 -14.01 -2.16
N GLU A 36 -12.73 -14.06 -2.59
CA GLU A 36 -11.79 -15.15 -2.25
C GLU A 36 -11.35 -15.08 -0.78
N PHE A 37 -11.10 -13.89 -0.24
CA PHE A 37 -10.86 -13.68 1.18
C PHE A 37 -12.12 -13.97 2.01
N SER A 38 -13.33 -13.65 1.52
CA SER A 38 -14.62 -13.88 2.20
C SER A 38 -15.07 -15.35 2.11
N ALA A 39 -14.83 -16.03 0.99
CA ALA A 39 -15.04 -17.47 0.82
C ALA A 39 -14.04 -18.27 1.66
N ALA A 40 -12.78 -17.82 1.73
CA ALA A 40 -11.80 -18.35 2.67
C ALA A 40 -12.13 -18.01 4.14
N LYS A 41 -12.76 -16.85 4.43
CA LYS A 41 -13.26 -16.45 5.77
C LYS A 41 -14.49 -17.28 6.17
N SER A 42 -15.43 -17.57 5.27
CA SER A 42 -16.67 -18.31 5.56
C SER A 42 -16.41 -19.81 5.82
N GLN A 43 -15.53 -20.45 5.05
CA GLN A 43 -15.09 -21.82 5.32
C GLN A 43 -14.21 -21.95 6.59
N LYS A 44 -13.53 -20.88 7.03
CA LYS A 44 -12.66 -20.89 8.24
C LYS A 44 -13.34 -20.39 9.52
N ARG A 45 -14.46 -19.65 9.45
CA ARG A 45 -15.21 -19.15 10.62
C ARG A 45 -15.68 -20.27 11.55
N GLY A 46 -15.96 -21.47 11.02
CA GLY A 46 -16.29 -22.66 11.82
C GLY A 46 -15.11 -23.26 12.60
N ARG A 47 -13.85 -23.09 12.14
CA ARG A 47 -12.66 -23.67 12.78
C ARG A 47 -11.88 -22.70 13.68
N ARG A 48 -11.95 -21.38 13.45
CA ARG A 48 -11.09 -20.37 14.12
C ARG A 48 -11.49 -19.96 15.54
N LYS A 49 -12.79 -19.98 15.88
CA LYS A 49 -13.26 -19.60 17.24
C LYS A 49 -12.61 -20.40 18.38
N HIS A 50 -12.04 -21.58 18.10
CA HIS A 50 -11.34 -22.40 19.10
C HIS A 50 -9.85 -22.05 19.27
N SER A 51 -9.20 -21.42 18.28
CA SER A 51 -7.74 -21.23 18.23
C SER A 51 -7.21 -20.10 19.14
N LEU A 52 -8.08 -19.17 19.52
CA LEU A 52 -7.72 -17.96 20.28
C LEU A 52 -8.20 -17.99 21.74
N LYS A 53 -8.66 -19.15 22.23
CA LYS A 53 -9.16 -19.31 23.61
C LYS A 53 -8.14 -18.97 24.70
N TRP A 54 -6.84 -19.07 24.40
CA TRP A 54 -5.75 -18.78 25.35
C TRP A 54 -5.62 -17.29 25.70
N MET A 55 -6.28 -16.39 24.96
CA MET A 55 -6.18 -14.93 25.14
C MET A 55 -7.30 -14.32 25.98
N ARG A 56 -7.96 -15.13 26.81
CA ARG A 56 -8.95 -14.61 27.76
C ARG A 56 -8.30 -13.92 28.96
N THR A 57 -6.99 -14.08 29.16
CA THR A 57 -6.24 -13.52 30.28
C THR A 57 -5.44 -12.28 29.83
N PRO A 58 -5.36 -11.22 30.67
CA PRO A 58 -4.63 -9.99 30.34
C PRO A 58 -3.14 -10.19 30.02
N MET A 59 -2.51 -11.22 30.58
CA MET A 59 -1.07 -11.51 30.43
C MET A 59 -0.72 -12.38 29.22
N ALA A 60 -1.72 -12.94 28.53
CA ALA A 60 -1.49 -13.86 27.41
C ALA A 60 -0.61 -13.25 26.31
N ILE A 61 -0.88 -12.02 25.88
CA ILE A 61 -0.12 -11.37 24.80
C ILE A 61 1.32 -11.05 25.25
N PRO A 62 1.56 -10.38 26.39
CA PRO A 62 2.91 -10.20 26.92
C PRO A 62 3.72 -11.49 27.07
N GLU A 63 3.10 -12.57 27.57
CA GLU A 63 3.75 -13.87 27.74
C GLU A 63 4.24 -14.43 26.39
N VAL A 64 3.39 -14.43 25.36
CA VAL A 64 3.78 -14.90 24.02
C VAL A 64 4.80 -13.97 23.36
N ILE A 65 4.80 -12.66 23.67
CA ILE A 65 5.87 -11.76 23.22
C ILE A 65 7.21 -12.15 23.86
N LEU A 66 7.23 -12.52 25.15
CA LEU A 66 8.45 -12.99 25.82
C LEU A 66 8.94 -14.32 25.23
N GLU A 67 8.03 -15.22 24.85
CA GLU A 67 8.38 -16.48 24.16
C GLU A 67 9.15 -16.28 22.84
N LEU A 68 9.11 -15.09 22.21
CA LEU A 68 9.93 -14.79 21.03
C LEU A 68 11.45 -14.84 21.31
N GLN A 69 11.84 -14.57 22.56
CA GLN A 69 13.25 -14.60 22.97
C GLN A 69 13.80 -16.04 22.94
N GLU A 70 12.96 -17.01 23.28
CA GLU A 70 13.30 -18.43 23.30
C GLU A 70 13.28 -19.03 21.87
N GLU A 71 14.44 -19.44 21.36
CA GLU A 71 14.59 -19.92 19.98
C GLU A 71 13.66 -21.10 19.65
N LYS A 72 13.45 -22.01 20.63
CA LYS A 72 12.58 -23.19 20.48
C LYS A 72 11.10 -22.83 20.38
N LEU A 73 10.66 -21.72 20.99
CA LEU A 73 9.27 -21.28 21.03
C LEU A 73 8.96 -20.23 19.97
N ARG A 74 9.98 -19.53 19.47
CA ARG A 74 9.86 -18.38 18.56
C ARG A 74 8.95 -18.61 17.36
N GLU A 75 9.07 -19.74 16.66
CA GLU A 75 8.21 -20.02 15.50
C GLU A 75 6.72 -20.12 15.88
N THR A 76 6.44 -20.74 17.01
CA THR A 76 5.08 -20.87 17.54
C THR A 76 4.56 -19.51 17.99
N ALA A 77 5.35 -18.75 18.73
CA ALA A 77 5.00 -17.41 19.19
C ALA A 77 4.71 -16.45 18.03
N LEU A 78 5.58 -16.42 17.01
CA LEU A 78 5.36 -15.64 15.77
C LEU A 78 4.03 -15.99 15.10
N ARG A 79 3.72 -17.29 14.98
CA ARG A 79 2.47 -17.76 14.38
C ARG A 79 1.26 -17.37 15.22
N CYS A 80 1.33 -17.50 16.54
CA CYS A 80 0.25 -17.15 17.46
C CYS A 80 -0.07 -15.65 17.41
N LEU A 81 0.96 -14.80 17.53
CA LEU A 81 0.83 -13.34 17.46
C LEU A 81 0.33 -12.89 16.08
N SER A 82 0.89 -13.43 14.99
CA SER A 82 0.46 -13.11 13.62
C SER A 82 -1.02 -13.47 13.40
N THR A 83 -1.45 -14.66 13.83
CA THR A 83 -2.86 -15.09 13.70
C THR A 83 -3.80 -14.17 14.49
N PHE A 84 -3.41 -13.80 15.71
CA PHE A 84 -4.16 -12.86 16.52
C PHE A 84 -4.28 -11.48 15.86
N LEU A 85 -3.18 -10.93 15.37
CA LEU A 85 -3.15 -9.61 14.73
C LEU A 85 -4.01 -9.57 13.46
N ILE A 86 -4.01 -10.64 12.66
CA ILE A 86 -4.84 -10.72 11.45
C ILE A 86 -6.33 -10.70 11.81
N GLU A 87 -6.74 -11.39 12.88
CA GLU A 87 -8.15 -11.43 13.29
C GLU A 87 -8.60 -10.11 13.95
N ARG A 88 -7.73 -9.50 14.76
CA ARG A 88 -8.08 -8.27 15.49
C ARG A 88 -8.00 -6.98 14.69
N ARG A 89 -7.30 -6.97 13.56
CA ARG A 89 -7.20 -5.77 12.71
C ARG A 89 -8.56 -5.16 12.36
N GLU A 90 -9.57 -6.01 12.10
CA GLU A 90 -10.95 -5.59 11.79
C GLU A 90 -11.87 -5.66 13.03
N GLU A 91 -11.75 -6.71 13.85
CA GLU A 91 -12.70 -6.99 14.94
C GLU A 91 -12.45 -6.15 16.21
N ASP A 92 -11.20 -5.75 16.46
CA ASP A 92 -10.79 -5.03 17.68
C ASP A 92 -9.51 -4.22 17.43
N PRO A 93 -9.63 -3.07 16.74
CA PRO A 93 -8.48 -2.26 16.34
C PRO A 93 -7.64 -1.78 17.52
N GLU A 94 -8.24 -1.54 18.69
CA GLU A 94 -7.53 -1.09 19.88
C GLU A 94 -6.51 -2.14 20.34
N ASN A 95 -6.91 -3.40 20.43
CA ASN A 95 -5.97 -4.46 20.78
C ASN A 95 -4.93 -4.73 19.68
N TYR A 96 -5.27 -4.49 18.41
CA TYR A 96 -4.29 -4.53 17.32
C TYR A 96 -3.18 -3.48 17.53
N TYR A 97 -3.56 -2.21 17.75
CA TYR A 97 -2.61 -1.12 17.99
C TYR A 97 -1.84 -1.29 19.29
N ARG A 98 -2.49 -1.72 20.37
CA ARG A 98 -1.85 -2.00 21.66
C ARG A 98 -0.79 -3.10 21.54
N THR A 99 -1.08 -4.14 20.77
CA THR A 99 -0.10 -5.23 20.56
C THR A 99 1.10 -4.74 19.76
N GLY A 100 0.89 -3.92 18.73
CA GLY A 100 1.99 -3.24 18.02
C GLY A 100 2.87 -2.41 18.96
N PHE A 101 2.25 -1.66 19.88
CA PHE A 101 2.97 -0.91 20.91
C PHE A 101 3.82 -1.81 21.81
N LEU A 102 3.22 -2.88 22.36
CA LEU A 102 3.92 -3.84 23.24
C LEU A 102 5.08 -4.53 22.52
N LEU A 103 4.90 -4.93 21.26
CA LEU A 103 5.95 -5.55 20.45
C LEU A 103 7.15 -4.64 20.26
N TYR A 104 6.93 -3.35 20.00
CA TYR A 104 8.03 -2.40 19.82
C TYR A 104 8.81 -2.14 21.11
N HIS A 105 8.09 -2.02 22.24
CA HIS A 105 8.66 -1.64 23.53
C HIS A 105 9.17 -2.83 24.36
N SER A 106 8.84 -4.07 23.99
CA SER A 106 9.38 -5.26 24.62
C SER A 106 10.87 -5.44 24.31
N CYS A 107 11.65 -5.80 25.33
CA CYS A 107 13.09 -5.93 25.22
C CYS A 107 13.49 -7.01 24.20
N GLY A 108 14.38 -6.65 23.27
CA GLY A 108 14.92 -7.57 22.28
C GLY A 108 13.98 -7.92 21.11
N THR A 109 12.68 -7.64 21.20
CA THR A 109 11.71 -8.02 20.16
C THR A 109 12.05 -7.44 18.79
N MET A 110 12.37 -6.14 18.70
CA MET A 110 12.78 -5.53 17.42
C MET A 110 14.05 -6.17 16.82
N ALA A 111 15.02 -6.53 17.65
CA ALA A 111 16.25 -7.21 17.20
C ALA A 111 15.95 -8.62 16.67
N ILE A 112 15.05 -9.36 17.35
CA ILE A 112 14.60 -10.68 16.92
C ILE A 112 13.87 -10.61 15.57
N LEU A 113 12.98 -9.63 15.37
CA LEU A 113 12.27 -9.47 14.09
C LEU A 113 13.25 -9.18 12.95
N VAL A 114 14.25 -8.34 13.18
CA VAL A 114 15.32 -8.08 12.18
C VAL A 114 16.17 -9.33 11.94
N GLN A 115 16.53 -10.07 12.99
CA GLN A 115 17.27 -11.32 12.88
C GLN A 115 16.53 -12.34 12.02
N GLU A 116 15.21 -12.49 12.19
CA GLU A 116 14.39 -13.40 11.37
C GLU A 116 14.37 -12.97 9.88
N MET A 117 14.35 -11.67 9.59
CA MET A 117 14.47 -11.17 8.20
C MET A 117 15.86 -11.46 7.61
N VAL A 118 16.93 -11.17 8.35
CA VAL A 118 18.31 -11.40 7.89
C VAL A 118 18.60 -12.88 7.68
N ALA A 119 18.11 -13.76 8.57
CA ALA A 119 18.21 -15.21 8.40
C ALA A 119 17.46 -15.70 7.15
N PHE A 120 16.39 -15.00 6.75
CA PHE A 120 15.70 -15.30 5.51
C PHE A 120 16.48 -14.85 4.27
N PHE A 121 17.23 -13.74 4.33
CA PHE A 121 18.06 -13.29 3.19
C PHE A 121 19.14 -14.31 2.82
N GLN A 122 19.71 -15.02 3.79
CA GLN A 122 20.62 -16.13 3.52
C GLN A 122 19.94 -17.19 2.65
N LYS A 123 18.71 -17.60 2.99
CA LYS A 123 17.93 -18.55 2.20
C LYS A 123 17.59 -18.06 0.80
N MET A 124 17.36 -16.76 0.65
CA MET A 124 17.17 -16.14 -0.66
C MET A 124 18.42 -16.25 -1.52
N THR A 125 19.59 -16.02 -0.91
CA THR A 125 20.89 -16.08 -1.60
C THR A 125 21.26 -17.51 -1.97
N ASP A 126 21.01 -18.47 -1.06
CA ASP A 126 21.32 -19.89 -1.25
C ASP A 126 20.33 -20.62 -2.17
N GLY A 127 19.24 -19.96 -2.57
CA GLY A 127 18.16 -20.58 -3.34
C GLY A 127 17.37 -21.66 -2.56
N SER A 128 17.50 -21.71 -1.23
CA SER A 128 16.93 -22.75 -0.36
C SER A 128 15.53 -22.41 0.20
N LEU A 129 14.80 -21.55 -0.51
CA LEU A 129 13.48 -21.08 -0.12
C LEU A 129 12.45 -22.22 -0.11
N ASN A 130 11.63 -22.24 0.93
CA ASN A 130 10.52 -23.19 1.04
C ASN A 130 9.28 -22.56 1.65
N ILE A 131 8.12 -23.21 1.46
CA ILE A 131 6.82 -22.72 1.91
C ILE A 131 6.80 -22.41 3.42
N ARG A 132 7.43 -23.24 4.25
CA ARG A 132 7.47 -23.04 5.71
C ARG A 132 8.24 -21.76 6.07
N SER A 133 9.41 -21.56 5.48
CA SER A 133 10.23 -20.36 5.68
C SER A 133 9.52 -19.09 5.21
N SER A 134 8.83 -19.13 4.07
CA SER A 134 8.06 -17.98 3.55
C SER A 134 6.88 -17.62 4.46
N LYS A 135 6.17 -18.63 4.99
CA LYS A 135 5.07 -18.41 5.97
C LYS A 135 5.59 -17.86 7.30
N ARG A 136 6.74 -18.34 7.77
CA ARG A 136 7.39 -17.82 8.98
C ARG A 136 7.79 -16.35 8.80
N LEU A 137 8.39 -16.00 7.67
CA LEU A 137 8.69 -14.61 7.32
C LEU A 137 7.42 -13.75 7.25
N ALA A 138 6.34 -14.25 6.62
CA ALA A 138 5.07 -13.53 6.59
C ALA A 138 4.56 -13.18 7.99
N ASN A 139 4.68 -14.11 8.96
CA ASN A 139 4.32 -13.83 10.35
C ASN A 139 5.15 -12.69 10.97
N VAL A 140 6.47 -12.69 10.73
CA VAL A 140 7.36 -11.59 11.18
C VAL A 140 6.90 -10.26 10.61
N ILE A 141 6.58 -10.22 9.32
CA ILE A 141 6.12 -8.99 8.66
C ILE A 141 4.76 -8.55 9.21
N THR A 142 3.83 -9.46 9.52
CA THR A 142 2.56 -9.13 10.18
C THR A 142 2.75 -8.41 11.52
N LEU A 143 3.75 -8.82 12.30
CA LEU A 143 4.09 -8.12 13.55
C LEU A 143 4.65 -6.72 13.25
N LEU A 144 5.48 -6.56 12.20
CA LEU A 144 5.95 -5.25 11.76
C LEU A 144 4.80 -4.35 11.26
N GLN A 145 3.77 -4.89 10.62
CA GLN A 145 2.58 -4.13 10.21
C GLN A 145 1.88 -3.50 11.42
N SER A 146 1.68 -4.24 12.52
CA SER A 146 1.01 -3.69 13.71
C SER A 146 1.84 -2.62 14.40
N ILE A 147 3.18 -2.79 14.44
CA ILE A 147 4.12 -1.78 14.92
C ILE A 147 4.08 -0.51 14.03
N ALA A 148 4.00 -0.66 12.72
CA ALA A 148 3.89 0.45 11.77
C ALA A 148 2.54 1.19 11.90
N ALA A 149 1.48 0.45 12.20
CA ALA A 149 0.13 0.98 12.30
C ALA A 149 -0.10 1.82 13.56
N ASN A 150 0.58 1.50 14.67
CA ASN A 150 0.45 2.25 15.92
C ASN A 150 1.13 3.64 15.83
N HIS A 151 0.39 4.69 16.21
CA HIS A 151 0.80 6.09 16.07
C HIS A 151 2.05 6.46 16.92
N GLU A 152 2.27 5.83 18.07
CA GLU A 152 3.42 6.11 18.94
C GLU A 152 4.71 5.42 18.48
N THR A 153 4.60 4.33 17.73
CA THR A 153 5.74 3.52 17.27
C THR A 153 6.07 3.74 15.80
N ARG A 154 5.11 4.20 14.98
CA ARG A 154 5.26 4.43 13.54
C ARG A 154 6.52 5.20 13.18
N TRP A 155 6.66 6.42 13.69
CA TRP A 155 7.84 7.25 13.41
C TRP A 155 9.12 6.66 14.02
N LYS A 156 9.03 6.01 15.18
CA LYS A 156 10.19 5.35 15.81
C LYS A 156 10.70 4.18 14.95
N LEU A 157 9.80 3.45 14.30
CA LEU A 157 10.14 2.38 13.34
C LEU A 157 10.81 2.95 12.09
N VAL A 158 10.30 4.05 11.54
CA VAL A 158 10.95 4.74 10.40
C VAL A 158 12.34 5.24 10.79
N LYS A 159 12.47 5.90 11.95
CA LYS A 159 13.73 6.44 12.45
C LYS A 159 14.80 5.36 12.69
N SER A 160 14.41 4.14 13.05
CA SER A 160 15.34 3.02 13.25
C SER A 160 15.83 2.38 11.94
N ARG A 161 15.31 2.82 10.77
CA ARG A 161 15.62 2.27 9.44
C ARG A 161 15.26 0.79 9.25
N VAL A 162 14.53 0.19 10.18
CA VAL A 162 14.05 -1.20 10.07
C VAL A 162 13.22 -1.44 8.79
N PRO A 163 12.34 -0.52 8.34
CA PRO A 163 11.60 -0.72 7.09
C PRO A 163 12.48 -0.92 5.86
N ASN A 164 13.73 -0.43 5.85
CA ASN A 164 14.64 -0.62 4.72
C ASN A 164 15.07 -2.09 4.54
N PHE A 165 14.98 -2.91 5.60
CA PHE A 165 15.20 -4.36 5.50
C PHE A 165 14.09 -5.07 4.70
N LEU A 166 12.94 -4.44 4.47
CA LEU A 166 11.88 -5.02 3.65
C LEU A 166 12.17 -4.90 2.15
N VAL A 167 13.04 -3.96 1.74
CA VAL A 167 13.30 -3.68 0.32
C VAL A 167 13.84 -4.91 -0.44
N PRO A 168 14.86 -5.64 0.07
CA PRO A 168 15.30 -6.87 -0.58
C PRO A 168 14.18 -7.91 -0.73
N LEU A 169 13.28 -8.02 0.25
CA LEU A 169 12.13 -8.95 0.19
C LEU A 169 11.15 -8.55 -0.91
N ILE A 170 10.82 -7.26 -1.01
CA ILE A 170 9.87 -6.71 -1.98
C ILE A 170 10.36 -6.91 -3.41
N LEU A 171 11.65 -6.67 -3.64
CA LEU A 171 12.26 -6.71 -4.97
C LEU A 171 12.68 -8.11 -5.42
N PHE A 172 12.76 -9.09 -4.51
CA PHE A 172 13.19 -10.43 -4.86
C PHE A 172 12.17 -11.17 -5.72
N GLN A 173 12.64 -11.74 -6.82
CA GLN A 173 11.85 -12.59 -7.69
C GLN A 173 12.07 -14.05 -7.32
N SER A 174 10.97 -14.74 -7.01
CA SER A 174 10.98 -16.16 -6.69
C SER A 174 10.01 -16.91 -7.60
N PRO A 175 10.37 -18.13 -8.04
CA PRO A 175 9.42 -19.02 -8.71
C PRO A 175 8.34 -19.55 -7.76
N LEU A 176 8.53 -19.45 -6.44
CA LEU A 176 7.54 -19.88 -5.46
C LEU A 176 6.37 -18.90 -5.42
N GLU A 177 5.21 -19.33 -5.88
CA GLU A 177 3.97 -18.55 -5.89
C GLU A 177 3.59 -18.00 -4.49
N VAL A 178 3.79 -18.80 -3.44
CA VAL A 178 3.56 -18.37 -2.05
C VAL A 178 4.38 -17.13 -1.68
N PHE A 179 5.56 -16.95 -2.29
CA PHE A 179 6.41 -15.79 -2.04
C PHE A 179 5.87 -14.50 -2.67
N HIS A 180 5.04 -14.58 -3.73
CA HIS A 180 4.42 -13.38 -4.31
C HIS A 180 3.54 -12.65 -3.30
N ASN A 181 2.83 -13.40 -2.46
CA ASN A 181 2.06 -12.84 -1.35
C ASN A 181 2.96 -12.28 -0.24
N VAL A 182 4.12 -12.89 0.02
CA VAL A 182 5.09 -12.34 0.98
C VAL A 182 5.61 -10.98 0.54
N ARG A 183 5.89 -10.79 -0.76
CA ARG A 183 6.27 -9.49 -1.33
C ARG A 183 5.20 -8.43 -1.09
N ALA A 184 3.93 -8.78 -1.33
CA ALA A 184 2.81 -7.88 -1.08
C ALA A 184 2.68 -7.52 0.42
N VAL A 185 2.81 -8.51 1.32
CA VAL A 185 2.79 -8.28 2.77
C VAL A 185 3.97 -7.41 3.22
N ALA A 186 5.18 -7.61 2.68
CA ALA A 186 6.33 -6.73 2.94
C ALA A 186 6.06 -5.29 2.48
N LEU A 187 5.55 -5.12 1.26
CA LEU A 187 5.23 -3.81 0.70
C LEU A 187 4.13 -3.10 1.50
N SER A 188 3.17 -3.84 2.05
CA SER A 188 2.08 -3.27 2.84
C SER A 188 2.54 -2.60 4.15
N VAL A 189 3.69 -2.99 4.72
CA VAL A 189 4.26 -2.24 5.87
C VAL A 189 4.59 -0.82 5.44
N ILE A 190 5.19 -0.64 4.25
CA ILE A 190 5.47 0.67 3.67
C ILE A 190 4.16 1.42 3.38
N GLY A 191 3.15 0.72 2.86
CA GLY A 191 1.79 1.26 2.67
C GLY A 191 1.20 1.83 3.96
N ILE A 192 1.21 1.06 5.04
CA ILE A 192 0.71 1.46 6.36
C ILE A 192 1.47 2.68 6.90
N LEU A 193 2.80 2.73 6.71
CA LEU A 193 3.61 3.89 7.12
C LEU A 193 3.16 5.16 6.38
N CYS A 194 3.00 5.08 5.06
CA CYS A 194 2.63 6.21 4.21
C CYS A 194 1.14 6.60 4.34
N GLN A 195 0.27 5.69 4.79
CA GLN A 195 -1.19 5.90 4.87
C GLN A 195 -1.56 7.17 5.64
N THR A 196 -0.86 7.48 6.73
CA THR A 196 -1.17 8.67 7.54
C THR A 196 -0.65 9.99 6.98
N ARG A 197 0.03 9.95 5.83
CA ARG A 197 0.54 11.12 5.11
C ARG A 197 1.37 12.08 5.97
N ASP A 198 2.02 11.58 7.03
CA ASP A 198 2.94 12.36 7.84
C ASP A 198 4.12 12.79 6.96
N ARG A 199 4.33 14.10 6.85
CA ARG A 199 5.42 14.71 6.07
C ARG A 199 6.79 14.10 6.37
N LYS A 200 7.07 13.71 7.62
CA LYS A 200 8.34 13.07 7.99
C LYS A 200 8.49 11.68 7.37
N VAL A 201 7.39 10.93 7.31
CA VAL A 201 7.36 9.60 6.69
C VAL A 201 7.44 9.71 5.18
N ILE A 202 6.71 10.65 4.56
CA ILE A 202 6.81 10.88 3.11
C ILE A 202 8.22 11.31 2.71
N LYS A 203 8.85 12.22 3.46
CA LYS A 203 10.25 12.60 3.24
C LYS A 203 11.19 11.40 3.30
N TRP A 204 11.04 10.53 4.30
CA TRP A 204 11.82 9.29 4.40
C TRP A 204 11.57 8.35 3.20
N ALA A 205 10.32 8.24 2.73
CA ALA A 205 9.97 7.40 1.59
C ALA A 205 10.65 7.89 0.30
N ILE A 206 10.72 9.21 0.11
CA ILE A 206 11.47 9.85 -0.99
C ILE A 206 12.96 9.54 -0.87
N GLU A 207 13.57 9.81 0.29
CA GLU A 207 15.00 9.58 0.55
C GLU A 207 15.41 8.11 0.42
N SER A 208 14.49 7.19 0.69
CA SER A 208 14.70 5.73 0.60
C SER A 208 14.32 5.15 -0.77
N ASN A 209 14.06 5.99 -1.78
CA ASN A 209 13.69 5.60 -3.15
C ASN A 209 12.45 4.68 -3.24
N MET A 210 11.44 4.92 -2.39
CA MET A 210 10.21 4.13 -2.40
C MET A 210 9.44 4.25 -3.70
N VAL A 211 9.56 5.37 -4.42
CA VAL A 211 8.97 5.57 -5.76
C VAL A 211 9.46 4.49 -6.75
N GLY A 212 10.77 4.29 -6.85
CA GLY A 212 11.34 3.28 -7.75
C GLY A 212 10.97 1.85 -7.33
N ILE A 213 10.92 1.58 -6.03
CA ILE A 213 10.50 0.28 -5.48
C ILE A 213 9.03 0.00 -5.84
N CYS A 214 8.15 1.00 -5.70
CA CYS A 214 6.75 0.89 -6.06
C CYS A 214 6.58 0.68 -7.56
N GLN A 215 7.32 1.41 -8.41
CA GLN A 215 7.31 1.21 -9.85
C GLN A 215 7.63 -0.25 -10.23
N ILE A 216 8.69 -0.84 -9.66
CA ILE A 216 9.07 -2.25 -9.93
C ILE A 216 7.97 -3.21 -9.45
N SER A 217 7.40 -2.96 -8.26
CA SER A 217 6.29 -3.75 -7.70
C SER A 217 5.03 -3.66 -8.55
N ILE A 218 4.70 -2.49 -9.11
CA ILE A 218 3.55 -2.30 -10.01
C ILE A 218 3.82 -2.97 -11.35
N LYS A 219 5.04 -2.94 -11.86
CA LYS A 219 5.38 -3.60 -13.14
C LYS A 219 5.31 -5.13 -13.02
N ASN A 220 5.97 -5.69 -12.00
CA ASN A 220 6.27 -7.13 -11.93
C ASN A 220 5.53 -7.89 -10.81
N GLY A 221 4.72 -7.22 -10.01
CA GLY A 221 4.01 -7.82 -8.88
C GLY A 221 2.71 -8.54 -9.29
N ASN A 222 2.15 -9.31 -8.35
CA ASN A 222 0.75 -9.75 -8.44
C ASN A 222 -0.21 -8.57 -8.22
N GLU A 223 -1.50 -8.77 -8.46
CA GLU A 223 -2.53 -7.71 -8.32
C GLU A 223 -2.42 -6.96 -6.98
N LEU A 224 -2.31 -7.70 -5.86
CA LEU A 224 -2.18 -7.11 -4.53
C LEU A 224 -0.95 -6.21 -4.39
N SER A 225 0.21 -6.65 -4.89
CA SER A 225 1.43 -5.83 -4.89
C SER A 225 1.28 -4.57 -5.75
N LYS A 226 0.58 -4.67 -6.89
CA LYS A 226 0.29 -3.51 -7.74
C LYS A 226 -0.60 -2.50 -7.01
N VAL A 227 -1.68 -2.96 -6.38
CA VAL A 227 -2.62 -2.09 -5.63
C VAL A 227 -1.90 -1.37 -4.49
N ILE A 228 -1.13 -2.10 -3.67
CA ILE A 228 -0.37 -1.50 -2.56
C ILE A 228 0.66 -0.50 -3.10
N GLY A 229 1.38 -0.85 -4.18
CA GLY A 229 2.34 0.05 -4.81
C GLY A 229 1.69 1.35 -5.29
N MET A 230 0.50 1.25 -5.91
CA MET A 230 -0.28 2.41 -6.33
C MET A 230 -0.70 3.29 -5.14
N HIS A 231 -1.16 2.69 -4.04
CA HIS A 231 -1.55 3.42 -2.83
C HIS A 231 -0.37 4.18 -2.20
N ILE A 232 0.83 3.59 -2.18
CA ILE A 232 2.04 4.27 -1.72
C ILE A 232 2.38 5.46 -2.62
N LEU A 233 2.30 5.29 -3.94
CA LEU A 233 2.56 6.38 -4.89
C LEU A 233 1.55 7.52 -4.75
N GLU A 234 0.27 7.20 -4.55
CA GLU A 234 -0.77 8.18 -4.28
C GLU A 234 -0.45 9.01 -3.03
N ALA A 235 -0.10 8.35 -1.92
CA ALA A 235 0.28 9.04 -0.68
C ALA A 235 1.51 9.94 -0.85
N ILE A 236 2.48 9.54 -1.68
CA ILE A 236 3.65 10.39 -2.01
C ILE A 236 3.23 11.57 -2.89
N LEU A 237 2.38 11.36 -3.89
CA LEU A 237 1.94 12.41 -4.82
C LEU A 237 1.04 13.46 -4.17
N GLN A 238 0.31 13.11 -3.11
CA GLN A 238 -0.50 14.05 -2.34
C GLN A 238 0.35 15.04 -1.53
N ASP A 239 1.58 14.66 -1.14
CA ASP A 239 2.49 15.59 -0.48
C ASP A 239 3.25 16.45 -1.50
N TRP A 240 3.34 17.75 -1.23
CA TRP A 240 4.03 18.71 -2.09
C TRP A 240 5.49 18.33 -2.38
N SER A 241 6.23 17.82 -1.38
CA SER A 241 7.62 17.42 -1.59
C SER A 241 7.72 16.16 -2.46
N GLY A 242 6.75 15.27 -2.37
CA GLY A 242 6.67 14.05 -3.17
C GLY A 242 6.35 14.31 -4.63
N ILE A 243 5.35 15.15 -4.93
CA ILE A 243 5.04 15.52 -6.32
C ILE A 243 6.20 16.30 -6.97
N CYS A 244 6.83 17.24 -6.24
CA CYS A 244 8.03 17.92 -6.74
C CYS A 244 9.19 16.95 -7.02
N TYR A 245 9.37 15.94 -6.17
CA TYR A 245 10.40 14.93 -6.38
C TYR A 245 10.12 14.08 -7.62
N ILE A 246 8.90 13.54 -7.76
CA ILE A 246 8.51 12.72 -8.91
C ILE A 246 8.58 13.52 -10.21
N CYS A 247 8.11 14.76 -10.19
CA CYS A 247 8.11 15.64 -11.35
C CYS A 247 9.45 16.37 -11.57
N SER A 248 10.50 16.09 -10.81
CA SER A 248 11.80 16.75 -10.99
C SER A 248 12.46 16.35 -12.32
N PRO A 249 12.91 17.31 -13.15
CA PRO A 249 13.58 17.01 -14.42
C PRO A 249 14.94 16.31 -14.25
N ARG A 250 15.46 16.25 -13.01
CA ARG A 250 16.73 15.60 -12.68
C ARG A 250 16.62 14.08 -12.56
N ASN A 251 15.42 13.52 -12.59
CA ASN A 251 15.19 12.09 -12.52
C ASN A 251 14.15 11.64 -13.56
N ASN A 252 14.07 10.33 -13.76
CA ASN A 252 13.19 9.69 -14.72
C ASN A 252 11.94 9.06 -14.09
N HIS A 253 11.64 9.38 -12.82
CA HIS A 253 10.53 8.74 -12.09
C HIS A 253 9.19 8.99 -12.79
N LEU A 254 8.87 10.24 -13.12
CA LEU A 254 7.63 10.58 -13.82
C LEU A 254 7.48 9.77 -15.12
N LEU A 255 8.48 9.78 -16.01
CA LEU A 255 8.39 9.08 -17.28
C LEU A 255 8.28 7.56 -17.12
N GLY A 256 9.03 6.98 -16.18
CA GLY A 256 8.95 5.55 -15.88
C GLY A 256 7.60 5.13 -15.29
N LEU A 257 6.99 5.97 -14.44
CA LEU A 257 5.64 5.75 -13.92
C LEU A 257 4.60 5.83 -15.03
N MET A 258 4.66 6.85 -15.89
CA MET A 258 3.77 6.98 -17.06
C MET A 258 3.81 5.74 -17.95
N GLU A 259 5.01 5.24 -18.28
CA GLU A 259 5.15 4.01 -19.08
C GLU A 259 4.56 2.79 -18.36
N THR A 260 4.77 2.69 -17.04
CA THR A 260 4.25 1.57 -16.24
C THR A 260 2.72 1.59 -16.19
N TRP A 261 2.13 2.76 -16.02
CA TRP A 261 0.68 2.93 -15.96
C TRP A 261 0.02 2.79 -17.33
N ASP A 262 0.65 3.26 -18.41
CA ASP A 262 0.15 3.05 -19.78
C ASP A 262 0.04 1.55 -20.10
N ASN A 263 1.08 0.77 -19.82
CA ASN A 263 1.06 -0.69 -19.96
C ASN A 263 -0.04 -1.34 -19.10
N LEU A 264 -0.24 -0.84 -17.88
CA LEU A 264 -1.25 -1.37 -16.97
C LEU A 264 -2.68 -1.03 -17.42
N VAL A 265 -2.90 0.18 -17.94
CA VAL A 265 -4.18 0.60 -18.53
C VAL A 265 -4.49 -0.23 -19.78
N ALA A 266 -3.51 -0.46 -20.65
CA ALA A 266 -3.68 -1.32 -21.81
C ALA A 266 -4.08 -2.76 -21.40
N LEU A 267 -3.46 -3.30 -20.34
CA LEU A 267 -3.84 -4.61 -19.79
C LEU A 267 -5.27 -4.61 -19.25
N LEU A 268 -5.65 -3.58 -18.48
CA LEU A 268 -6.99 -3.47 -17.89
C LEU A 268 -8.07 -3.28 -18.96
N ALA A 269 -7.76 -2.63 -20.09
CA ALA A 269 -8.70 -2.49 -21.20
C ALA A 269 -9.07 -3.84 -21.83
N VAL A 270 -8.09 -4.76 -21.90
CA VAL A 270 -8.30 -6.13 -22.40
C VAL A 270 -8.96 -7.03 -21.34
N TYR A 271 -8.60 -6.86 -20.07
CA TYR A 271 -9.06 -7.68 -18.96
C TYR A 271 -9.72 -6.81 -17.89
N GLN A 272 -10.92 -6.29 -18.16
CA GLN A 272 -11.59 -5.31 -17.28
C GLN A 272 -11.90 -5.87 -15.89
N ASP A 273 -12.21 -7.17 -15.80
CA ASP A 273 -12.43 -7.88 -14.53
C ASP A 273 -11.16 -8.07 -13.69
N PHE A 274 -9.98 -7.72 -14.22
CA PHE A 274 -8.72 -7.95 -13.51
C PHE A 274 -8.64 -7.13 -12.23
N SER A 275 -8.86 -5.80 -12.30
CA SER A 275 -8.90 -4.96 -11.10
C SER A 275 -9.40 -3.53 -11.39
N PRO A 276 -10.70 -3.24 -11.15
CA PRO A 276 -11.22 -1.86 -11.20
C PRO A 276 -10.50 -0.92 -10.22
N ARG A 277 -10.02 -1.47 -9.09
CA ARG A 277 -9.23 -0.74 -8.08
C ARG A 277 -7.93 -0.17 -8.65
N LEU A 278 -7.24 -0.92 -9.53
CA LEU A 278 -6.03 -0.43 -10.18
C LEU A 278 -6.34 0.74 -11.12
N LEU A 279 -7.42 0.66 -11.90
CA LEU A 279 -7.81 1.75 -12.79
C LEU A 279 -8.11 3.03 -11.98
N PHE A 280 -8.86 2.90 -10.88
CA PHE A 280 -9.14 3.99 -9.97
C PHE A 280 -7.85 4.71 -9.52
N HIS A 281 -6.89 3.97 -8.97
CA HIS A 281 -5.66 4.57 -8.47
C HIS A 281 -4.79 5.17 -9.59
N ILE A 282 -4.78 4.58 -10.79
CA ILE A 282 -4.05 5.14 -11.93
C ILE A 282 -4.63 6.50 -12.32
N ILE A 283 -5.95 6.60 -12.48
CA ILE A 283 -6.63 7.85 -12.83
C ILE A 283 -6.42 8.87 -11.71
N ARG A 284 -6.50 8.45 -10.44
CA ARG A 284 -6.25 9.29 -9.27
C ARG A 284 -4.84 9.87 -9.28
N CYS A 285 -3.83 9.06 -9.59
CA CYS A 285 -2.45 9.51 -9.72
C CYS A 285 -2.27 10.52 -10.88
N TYR A 286 -2.96 10.33 -12.01
CA TYR A 286 -2.96 11.33 -13.09
C TYR A 286 -3.57 12.67 -12.64
N VAL A 287 -4.69 12.64 -11.92
CA VAL A 287 -5.30 13.85 -11.35
C VAL A 287 -4.33 14.56 -10.41
N LEU A 288 -3.66 13.83 -9.51
CA LEU A 288 -2.67 14.40 -8.60
C LEU A 288 -1.49 15.03 -9.36
N LEU A 289 -0.99 14.38 -10.42
CA LEU A 289 0.09 14.92 -11.25
C LEU A 289 -0.28 16.23 -11.95
N CYS A 290 -1.56 16.46 -12.25
CA CYS A 290 -2.03 17.72 -12.83
C CYS A 290 -1.82 18.92 -11.90
N ASN A 291 -1.63 18.71 -10.60
CA ASN A 291 -1.30 19.79 -9.64
C ASN A 291 0.16 20.28 -9.75
N HIS A 292 0.95 19.74 -10.68
CA HIS A 292 2.31 20.19 -10.96
C HIS A 292 2.49 20.44 -12.46
N MET A 293 3.00 21.62 -12.85
CA MET A 293 3.11 22.05 -14.25
C MET A 293 3.74 20.99 -15.19
N ARG A 294 4.87 20.39 -14.80
CA ARG A 294 5.49 19.31 -15.61
C ARG A 294 4.66 18.03 -15.64
N GLY A 295 4.00 17.69 -14.52
CA GLY A 295 3.14 16.51 -14.43
C GLY A 295 1.94 16.68 -15.36
N PHE A 296 1.25 17.81 -15.26
CA PHE A 296 0.17 18.23 -16.15
C PHE A 296 0.56 18.10 -17.63
N ASN A 297 1.67 18.72 -18.06
CA ASN A 297 2.10 18.69 -19.46
C ASN A 297 2.35 17.25 -19.98
N ILE A 298 2.92 16.39 -19.13
CA ILE A 298 3.19 14.99 -19.49
C ILE A 298 1.89 14.18 -19.54
N VAL A 299 0.98 14.37 -18.58
CA VAL A 299 -0.32 13.69 -18.56
C VAL A 299 -1.14 14.10 -19.79
N MET A 300 -1.20 15.39 -20.11
CA MET A 300 -1.86 15.91 -21.30
C MET A 300 -1.29 15.28 -22.59
N ALA A 301 0.04 15.22 -22.71
CA ALA A 301 0.69 14.72 -23.92
C ALA A 301 0.66 13.19 -24.06
N LYS A 302 0.52 12.45 -22.96
CA LYS A 302 0.72 10.98 -22.92
C LYS A 302 -0.38 10.22 -22.19
N LEU A 303 -1.61 10.74 -22.20
CA LEU A 303 -2.72 10.01 -21.62
C LEU A 303 -2.99 8.72 -22.43
N PRO A 304 -3.14 7.55 -21.78
CA PRO A 304 -3.42 6.29 -22.48
C PRO A 304 -4.71 6.34 -23.30
N LYS A 305 -4.64 5.88 -24.56
CA LYS A 305 -5.79 5.86 -25.49
C LYS A 305 -7.03 5.12 -24.95
N PRO A 306 -6.91 3.99 -24.23
CA PRO A 306 -8.08 3.28 -23.70
C PRO A 306 -8.92 4.11 -22.72
N LEU A 307 -8.36 5.17 -22.12
CA LEU A 307 -9.11 6.11 -21.27
C LEU A 307 -9.99 7.09 -22.07
N LEU A 308 -9.81 7.15 -23.40
CA LEU A 308 -10.42 8.14 -24.29
C LEU A 308 -11.37 7.53 -25.33
N ASP A 309 -11.18 6.26 -25.70
CA ASP A 309 -11.85 5.63 -26.84
C ASP A 309 -13.08 4.77 -26.46
N GLY A 310 -13.51 4.83 -25.20
CA GLY A 310 -14.63 4.05 -24.69
C GLY A 310 -14.29 2.62 -24.27
N SER A 311 -13.00 2.21 -24.29
CA SER A 311 -12.59 0.85 -23.90
C SER A 311 -13.10 0.41 -22.53
N PHE A 312 -13.29 1.34 -21.57
CA PHE A 312 -13.76 1.02 -20.21
C PHE A 312 -15.27 1.22 -19.99
N GLN A 313 -16.09 1.36 -21.03
CA GLN A 313 -17.49 1.75 -20.88
C GLN A 313 -18.25 0.86 -19.87
N ASP A 314 -18.14 -0.46 -19.99
CA ASP A 314 -18.81 -1.42 -19.11
C ASP A 314 -18.36 -1.26 -17.64
N MET A 315 -17.06 -1.20 -17.39
CA MET A 315 -16.51 -0.95 -16.05
C MET A 315 -16.96 0.39 -15.48
N LEU A 316 -16.99 1.44 -16.30
CA LEU A 316 -17.42 2.77 -15.85
C LEU A 316 -18.91 2.80 -15.53
N GLU A 317 -19.72 1.99 -16.22
CA GLU A 317 -21.13 1.76 -15.94
C GLU A 317 -21.33 1.11 -14.56
N GLU A 318 -20.57 0.05 -14.28
CA GLU A 318 -20.58 -0.67 -13.00
C GLU A 318 -20.02 0.16 -11.82
N PHE A 319 -18.98 0.98 -12.06
CA PHE A 319 -18.30 1.76 -11.03
C PHE A 319 -18.38 3.28 -11.28
N PRO A 320 -19.49 3.95 -10.89
CA PRO A 320 -19.70 5.40 -11.10
C PRO A 320 -18.61 6.30 -10.49
N VAL A 321 -17.95 5.82 -9.44
CA VAL A 321 -16.84 6.52 -8.77
C VAL A 321 -15.64 6.68 -9.71
N ILE A 322 -15.29 5.62 -10.46
CA ILE A 322 -14.20 5.64 -11.44
C ILE A 322 -14.58 6.56 -12.61
N ARG A 323 -15.85 6.52 -13.05
CA ARG A 323 -16.37 7.40 -14.10
C ARG A 323 -16.27 8.87 -13.73
N SER A 324 -16.67 9.23 -12.52
CA SER A 324 -16.58 10.60 -12.01
C SER A 324 -15.14 11.08 -11.95
N LEU A 325 -14.22 10.21 -11.51
CA LEU A 325 -12.80 10.51 -11.43
C LEU A 325 -12.17 10.71 -12.81
N LEU A 326 -12.50 9.84 -13.78
CA LEU A 326 -12.05 9.99 -15.16
C LEU A 326 -12.58 11.29 -15.78
N HIS A 327 -13.86 11.59 -15.57
CA HIS A 327 -14.45 12.83 -16.07
C HIS A 327 -13.74 14.06 -15.49
N HIS A 328 -13.43 14.05 -14.19
CA HIS A 328 -12.66 15.13 -13.56
C HIS A 328 -11.26 15.29 -14.18
N LEU A 329 -10.56 14.19 -14.45
CA LEU A 329 -9.26 14.22 -15.14
C LEU A 329 -9.37 14.86 -16.52
N LEU A 330 -10.36 14.44 -17.32
CA LEU A 330 -10.57 14.95 -18.67
C LEU A 330 -10.95 16.43 -18.69
N LEU A 331 -11.79 16.89 -17.75
CA LEU A 331 -12.10 18.31 -17.60
C LEU A 331 -10.86 19.13 -17.21
N THR A 332 -10.02 18.60 -16.32
CA THR A 332 -8.79 19.28 -15.89
C THR A 332 -7.83 19.47 -17.06
N ILE A 333 -7.70 18.47 -17.94
CA ILE A 333 -6.86 18.55 -19.14
C ILE A 333 -7.50 19.46 -20.21
N GLY A 334 -8.81 19.31 -20.46
CA GLY A 334 -9.52 20.05 -21.51
C GLY A 334 -9.75 21.54 -21.21
N ASN A 335 -9.95 21.92 -19.94
CA ASN A 335 -10.09 23.34 -19.57
C ASN A 335 -8.80 24.14 -19.81
N ALA A 336 -7.64 23.51 -19.78
CA ALA A 336 -6.36 24.17 -20.03
C ALA A 336 -6.11 24.47 -21.51
N GLU A 337 -6.61 23.65 -22.45
CA GLU A 337 -6.55 23.96 -23.89
C GLU A 337 -7.23 25.31 -24.18
N ASN A 338 -8.32 25.62 -23.48
CA ASN A 338 -9.02 26.91 -23.61
C ASN A 338 -8.28 28.09 -22.94
N CYS A 339 -7.47 27.85 -21.90
CA CYS A 339 -6.65 28.88 -21.26
C CYS A 339 -5.38 29.23 -22.06
N PHE A 340 -4.81 28.28 -22.81
CA PHE A 340 -3.63 28.53 -23.65
C PHE A 340 -3.97 29.04 -25.06
N LEU A 341 -5.23 28.94 -25.49
CA LEU A 341 -5.73 29.53 -26.74
C LEU A 341 -6.29 30.96 -26.56
N THR A 342 -6.29 31.50 -25.34
CA THR A 342 -6.85 32.84 -25.02
C THR A 342 -5.82 33.89 -24.62
N THR A 343 -4.52 33.58 -24.68
CA THR A 343 -3.47 34.60 -24.60
C THR A 343 -3.11 35.09 -26.00
N PRO A 344 -3.35 36.38 -26.35
CA PRO A 344 -3.10 36.93 -27.68
C PRO A 344 -1.62 37.03 -28.05
#